data_AF-A0A3D3SWE7-F1
#
_entry.id   AF-A0A3D3SWE7-F1
#
_cell.length_a   1.000
_cell.length_b   1.000
_cell.length_c   1.000
_cell.angle_alpha   90.00
_cell.angle_beta   90.00
_cell.angle_gamma   90.00
#
_symmetry.space_group_name_H-M   'P 1'
#
loop_
_entity.id
_entity.type
_entity.pdbx_description
1 polymer ?
#
loop_
_entity_poly.entity_id
_entity_poly.type
_entity_poly.pdbx_seq_one_letter_code
_entity_poly.pdbx_strand_id
1 'polypeptide(L)'
;SIAGRYLVLMPNNPRGGGVSRRIEGEDRQELKDAMDQLELPAGMSIIARTAGIGRSAGELQWDLNYLLQLWKAVDDARALQAGAYLIYQESSLVIRAIRDYFQPDIGEILIDTDDIYDQAQQFMLHVMPDLAPRVKRYKDDIPLFSRFQIEHQIETAYSRMVELPSGGALVIDHTEALVAVDVNSARSTRGSDIEETALRTNLEAAEEVGRQLRLRDLGGLIVIDFIDM
;
A
#
# COMPACT_ATOMS: atom_id res chain seq x y z
N SER A 1 -6.52 -6.22 -16.16
CA SER A 1 -6.84 -4.93 -15.53
C SER A 1 -5.56 -4.13 -15.45
N ILE A 2 -5.63 -2.80 -15.42
CA ILE A 2 -4.47 -1.93 -15.17
C ILE A 2 -4.82 -1.08 -13.95
N ALA A 3 -4.06 -1.24 -12.86
CA ALA A 3 -4.34 -0.54 -11.61
C ALA A 3 -3.55 0.78 -11.53
N GLY A 4 -4.28 1.89 -11.56
CA GLY A 4 -3.78 3.22 -11.25
C GLY A 4 -3.91 3.53 -9.77
N ARG A 5 -3.70 4.80 -9.41
CA ARG A 5 -3.74 5.20 -7.99
C ARG A 5 -5.17 5.31 -7.50
N TYR A 6 -6.04 5.94 -8.28
CA TYR A 6 -7.43 6.19 -7.91
C TYR A 6 -8.38 5.24 -8.62
N LEU A 7 -8.03 4.82 -9.84
CA LEU A 7 -8.87 4.00 -10.70
C LEU A 7 -8.19 2.67 -11.07
N VAL A 8 -8.99 1.68 -11.43
CA VAL A 8 -8.54 0.46 -12.10
C VAL A 8 -9.24 0.39 -13.45
N LEU A 9 -8.47 0.40 -14.54
CA LEU A 9 -8.97 0.29 -15.90
C LEU A 9 -9.18 -1.18 -16.28
N MET A 10 -10.36 -1.46 -16.83
CA MET A 10 -10.76 -2.75 -17.38
C MET A 10 -11.03 -2.57 -18.88
N PRO A 11 -9.99 -2.63 -19.74
CA PRO A 11 -10.13 -2.25 -21.15
C PRO A 11 -10.98 -3.23 -21.98
N ASN A 12 -11.07 -4.48 -21.54
CA ASN A 12 -11.75 -5.57 -22.27
C ASN A 12 -13.03 -6.07 -21.55
N ASN A 13 -13.57 -5.31 -20.61
CA ASN A 13 -14.76 -5.71 -19.87
C ASN A 13 -15.67 -4.51 -19.60
N PRO A 14 -16.73 -4.27 -20.39
CA PRO A 14 -17.63 -3.13 -20.20
C PRO A 14 -18.55 -3.28 -18.98
N ARG A 15 -18.70 -4.47 -18.41
CA ARG A 15 -19.61 -4.75 -17.29
C ARG A 15 -18.92 -4.77 -15.93
N GLY A 16 -17.60 -4.58 -15.89
CA GLY A 16 -16.78 -4.73 -14.68
C GLY A 16 -16.64 -3.47 -13.82
N GLY A 17 -17.29 -2.36 -14.18
CA GLY A 17 -17.09 -1.07 -13.54
C GLY A 17 -17.82 -0.90 -12.20
N GLY A 18 -17.39 0.09 -11.41
CA GLY A 18 -18.08 0.48 -10.17
C GLY A 18 -17.17 1.14 -9.14
N VAL A 19 -17.64 1.16 -7.90
CA VAL A 19 -16.90 1.71 -6.75
C VAL A 19 -16.49 0.54 -5.83
N SER A 20 -15.29 0.61 -5.24
CA SER A 20 -14.80 -0.36 -4.26
C SER A 20 -15.84 -0.64 -3.16
N ARG A 21 -15.99 -1.92 -2.79
CA ARG A 21 -16.93 -2.36 -1.74
C ARG A 21 -16.61 -1.81 -0.35
N ARG A 22 -15.40 -1.28 -0.14
CA ARG A 22 -14.98 -0.67 1.13
C ARG A 22 -15.48 0.78 1.30
N ILE A 23 -16.14 1.33 0.28
CA ILE A 23 -16.61 2.72 0.26
C ILE A 23 -18.13 2.69 0.36
N GLU A 24 -18.67 3.37 1.37
CA GLU A 24 -20.09 3.38 1.70
C GLU A 24 -20.58 4.81 1.94
N GLY A 25 -21.89 5.01 2.05
CA GLY A 25 -22.47 6.30 2.40
C GLY A 25 -22.28 7.40 1.36
N GLU A 26 -22.05 8.62 1.85
CA GLU A 26 -21.91 9.86 1.05
C GLU A 26 -20.69 9.81 0.13
N ASP A 27 -19.53 9.38 0.65
CA ASP A 27 -18.29 9.19 -0.12
C ASP A 27 -18.50 8.34 -1.39
N ARG A 28 -19.33 7.30 -1.28
CA ARG A 28 -19.63 6.42 -2.42
C ARG A 28 -20.43 7.16 -3.50
N GLN A 29 -21.36 8.02 -3.10
CA GLN A 29 -22.20 8.77 -4.02
C GLN A 29 -21.38 9.88 -4.70
N GLU A 30 -20.62 10.65 -3.93
CA GLU A 30 -19.73 11.69 -4.47
C GLU A 30 -18.72 11.13 -5.47
N LEU A 31 -18.08 10.01 -5.13
CA LEU A 31 -17.11 9.37 -6.00
C LEU A 31 -17.77 8.86 -7.28
N LYS A 32 -18.99 8.33 -7.20
CA LYS A 32 -19.75 7.91 -8.37
C LYS A 32 -20.09 9.10 -9.26
N ASP A 33 -20.54 10.22 -8.68
CA ASP A 33 -20.89 11.44 -9.43
C ASP A 33 -19.65 12.07 -10.10
N ALA A 34 -18.48 11.97 -9.47
CA ALA A 34 -17.21 12.36 -10.08
C ALA A 34 -16.79 11.41 -11.21
N MET A 35 -17.01 10.09 -11.04
CA MET A 35 -16.71 9.10 -12.08
C MET A 35 -17.60 9.25 -13.32
N ASP A 36 -18.86 9.64 -13.14
CA ASP A 36 -19.81 9.83 -14.25
C ASP A 36 -19.43 11.01 -15.16
N GLN A 37 -18.51 11.89 -14.70
CA GLN A 37 -17.95 13.00 -15.49
C GLN A 37 -16.73 12.59 -16.32
N LEU A 38 -16.21 11.37 -16.15
CA LEU A 38 -14.98 10.93 -16.81
C LEU A 38 -15.23 10.53 -18.27
N GLU A 39 -14.29 10.93 -19.13
CA GLU A 39 -14.28 10.57 -20.54
C GLU A 39 -13.68 9.17 -20.73
N LEU A 40 -14.52 8.15 -20.58
CA LEU A 40 -14.14 6.75 -20.77
C LEU A 40 -14.49 6.24 -22.19
N PRO A 41 -13.52 5.69 -22.95
CA PRO A 41 -13.81 5.08 -24.24
C PRO A 41 -14.80 3.91 -24.15
N ALA A 42 -15.64 3.79 -25.20
CA ALA A 42 -16.63 2.73 -25.27
C ALA A 42 -15.99 1.33 -25.22
N GLY A 43 -16.65 0.40 -24.54
CA GLY A 43 -16.18 -0.99 -24.38
C GLY A 43 -15.27 -1.21 -23.17
N MET A 44 -14.81 -0.15 -22.52
CA MET A 44 -14.02 -0.21 -21.29
C MET A 44 -14.89 -0.01 -20.05
N SER A 45 -14.39 -0.40 -18.88
CA SER A 45 -14.95 0.01 -17.60
C SER A 45 -13.86 0.40 -16.61
N ILE A 46 -14.24 1.11 -15.55
CA ILE A 46 -13.33 1.55 -14.49
C ILE A 46 -13.89 1.20 -13.11
N ILE A 47 -12.98 0.88 -12.19
CA ILE A 47 -13.32 0.68 -10.77
C ILE A 47 -12.61 1.75 -9.95
N ALA A 48 -13.34 2.52 -9.13
CA ALA A 48 -12.72 3.44 -8.20
C ALA A 48 -12.20 2.76 -6.93
N ARG A 49 -10.97 3.10 -6.56
CA ARG A 49 -10.25 2.62 -5.36
C ARG A 49 -10.55 3.53 -4.17
N THR A 50 -10.32 3.04 -2.95
CA THR A 50 -10.47 3.81 -1.71
C THR A 50 -9.63 5.09 -1.69
N ALA A 51 -8.47 5.10 -2.35
CA ALA A 51 -7.64 6.30 -2.50
C ALA A 51 -8.27 7.41 -3.37
N GLY A 52 -9.34 7.11 -4.11
CA GLY A 52 -10.07 8.08 -4.93
C GLY A 52 -11.07 8.93 -4.15
N ILE A 53 -11.36 8.62 -2.88
CA ILE A 53 -12.28 9.42 -2.04
C ILE A 53 -11.76 10.86 -1.91
N GLY A 54 -12.66 11.83 -2.08
CA GLY A 54 -12.36 13.26 -2.00
C GLY A 54 -11.51 13.80 -3.16
N ARG A 55 -11.27 13.01 -4.22
CA ARG A 55 -10.59 13.48 -5.43
C ARG A 55 -11.58 14.11 -6.39
N SER A 56 -11.15 15.19 -7.03
CA SER A 56 -11.93 15.86 -8.07
C SER A 56 -12.02 15.01 -9.35
N ALA A 57 -13.07 15.24 -10.15
CA ALA A 57 -13.21 14.60 -11.47
C ALA A 57 -11.98 14.87 -12.36
N GLY A 58 -11.35 16.04 -12.25
CA GLY A 58 -10.11 16.37 -12.95
C GLY A 58 -8.95 15.45 -12.56
N GLU A 59 -8.70 15.26 -11.26
CA GLU A 59 -7.66 14.33 -10.78
C GLU A 59 -7.91 12.88 -11.21
N LEU A 60 -9.18 12.44 -11.16
CA LEU A 60 -9.57 11.12 -11.64
C LEU A 60 -9.38 10.97 -13.15
N GLN A 61 -9.65 12.02 -13.94
CA GLN A 61 -9.41 12.03 -15.38
C GLN A 61 -7.92 11.96 -15.72
N TRP A 62 -7.05 12.62 -14.94
CA TRP A 62 -5.60 12.50 -15.11
C TRP A 62 -5.11 11.06 -14.89
N ASP A 63 -5.55 10.39 -13.83
CA ASP A 63 -5.24 8.97 -13.58
C ASP A 63 -5.81 8.07 -14.69
N LEU A 64 -7.05 8.32 -15.16
CA LEU A 64 -7.64 7.60 -16.29
C LEU A 64 -6.82 7.77 -17.58
N ASN A 65 -6.41 8.99 -17.92
CA ASN A 65 -5.63 9.27 -19.12
C ASN A 65 -4.29 8.53 -19.10
N TYR A 66 -3.62 8.49 -17.96
CA TYR A 66 -2.41 7.70 -17.76
C TYR A 66 -2.67 6.20 -18.01
N LEU A 67 -3.75 5.64 -17.45
CA LEU A 67 -4.12 4.24 -17.65
C LEU A 67 -4.46 3.92 -19.11
N LEU A 68 -5.12 4.84 -19.82
CA LEU A 68 -5.43 4.70 -21.24
C LEU A 68 -4.18 4.75 -22.12
N GLN A 69 -3.23 5.64 -21.81
CA GLN A 69 -1.93 5.68 -22.50
C GLN A 69 -1.16 4.37 -22.29
N LEU A 70 -1.16 3.86 -21.05
CA LEU A 70 -0.52 2.60 -20.75
C LEU A 70 -1.20 1.43 -21.47
N TRP A 71 -2.53 1.39 -21.50
CA TRP A 71 -3.28 0.40 -22.27
C TRP A 71 -2.95 0.47 -23.76
N LYS A 72 -2.86 1.68 -24.32
CA LYS A 72 -2.48 1.86 -25.73
C LYS A 72 -1.10 1.28 -26.00
N ALA A 73 -0.11 1.54 -25.15
CA ALA A 73 1.22 0.96 -25.30
C ALA A 73 1.19 -0.58 -25.23
N VAL A 74 0.35 -1.16 -24.36
CA VAL A 74 0.14 -2.62 -24.27
C VAL A 74 -0.48 -3.17 -25.56
N ASP A 75 -1.52 -2.52 -26.09
CA ASP A 75 -2.22 -2.99 -27.29
C ASP A 75 -1.36 -2.82 -28.56
N ASP A 76 -0.61 -1.72 -28.66
CA ASP A 76 0.35 -1.48 -29.74
C ASP A 76 1.49 -2.53 -29.70
N ALA A 77 2.04 -2.80 -28.51
CA ALA A 77 3.10 -3.80 -28.33
C ALA A 77 2.62 -5.22 -28.66
N ARG A 78 1.37 -5.57 -28.33
CA ARG A 78 0.74 -6.84 -28.72
C ARG A 78 0.74 -7.04 -30.24
N ALA A 79 0.58 -5.96 -31.02
CA ALA A 79 0.51 -6.02 -32.47
C ALA A 79 1.89 -6.16 -33.15
N LEU A 80 2.99 -5.89 -32.45
CA LEU A 80 4.33 -5.82 -33.03
C LEU A 80 4.93 -7.17 -33.41
N GLN A 81 4.64 -8.23 -32.64
CA GLN A 81 5.28 -9.53 -32.82
C GLN A 81 4.30 -10.68 -32.57
N ALA A 82 4.48 -11.78 -33.32
CA ALA A 82 3.77 -13.03 -33.11
C ALA A 82 4.58 -13.96 -32.17
N GLY A 83 3.89 -14.63 -31.26
CA GLY A 83 4.49 -15.57 -30.30
C GLY A 83 4.35 -15.11 -28.84
N ALA A 84 5.02 -15.82 -27.93
CA ALA A 84 5.03 -15.49 -26.50
C ALA A 84 6.21 -14.56 -26.17
N TYR A 85 5.91 -13.37 -25.66
CA TYR A 85 6.90 -12.40 -25.19
C TYR A 85 6.28 -11.49 -24.12
N LEU A 86 7.15 -10.83 -23.36
CA LEU A 86 6.75 -9.87 -22.34
C LEU A 86 6.26 -8.58 -23.01
N ILE A 87 4.98 -8.25 -22.83
CA ILE A 87 4.35 -7.03 -23.38
C ILE A 87 4.44 -5.88 -22.38
N TYR A 88 4.18 -6.17 -21.10
CA TYR A 88 4.21 -5.20 -20.03
C TYR A 88 4.70 -5.87 -18.76
N GLN A 89 5.72 -5.26 -18.16
CA GLN A 89 6.18 -5.59 -16.82
C GLN A 89 5.51 -4.63 -15.86
N GLU A 90 4.85 -5.16 -14.83
CA GLU A 90 4.29 -4.32 -13.76
C GLU A 90 5.39 -3.43 -13.17
N SER A 91 5.01 -2.20 -12.81
CA SER A 91 5.92 -1.17 -12.35
C SER A 91 6.82 -1.63 -11.19
N SER A 92 7.99 -0.97 -11.08
CA SER A 92 8.94 -1.22 -9.99
C SER A 92 8.28 -1.09 -8.62
N LEU A 93 8.86 -1.74 -7.61
CA LEU A 93 8.33 -1.72 -6.24
C LEU A 93 8.09 -0.29 -5.74
N VAL A 94 8.96 0.66 -6.09
CA VAL A 94 8.82 2.06 -5.71
C VAL A 94 7.59 2.71 -6.34
N ILE A 95 7.33 2.49 -7.63
CA ILE A 95 6.12 3.01 -8.27
C ILE A 95 4.87 2.39 -7.65
N ARG A 96 4.89 1.09 -7.35
CA ARG A 96 3.78 0.44 -6.62
C ARG A 96 3.59 1.04 -5.24
N ALA A 97 4.68 1.30 -4.51
CA ALA A 97 4.63 1.91 -3.20
C ALA A 97 4.06 3.33 -3.24
N ILE A 98 4.47 4.16 -4.20
CA ILE A 98 3.90 5.50 -4.39
C ILE A 98 2.42 5.39 -4.77
N ARG A 99 2.06 4.50 -5.70
CA ARG A 99 0.67 4.29 -6.11
C ARG A 99 -0.22 3.92 -4.93
N ASP A 100 0.24 2.98 -4.10
CA ASP A 100 -0.61 2.34 -3.09
C ASP A 100 -0.53 2.99 -1.69
N TYR A 101 0.58 3.61 -1.31
CA TYR A 101 0.79 4.16 0.05
C TYR A 101 0.97 5.68 0.11
N PHE A 102 1.29 6.36 -1.00
CA PHE A 102 1.51 7.79 -0.92
C PHE A 102 0.22 8.50 -0.48
N GLN A 103 0.32 9.48 0.42
CA GLN A 103 -0.80 10.28 0.88
C GLN A 103 -0.41 11.78 0.83
N PRO A 104 -1.36 12.71 0.64
CA PRO A 104 -1.05 14.14 0.50
C PRO A 104 -0.41 14.81 1.73
N ASP A 105 -0.42 14.15 2.89
CA ASP A 105 0.27 14.56 4.12
C ASP A 105 1.75 14.14 4.15
N ILE A 106 2.18 13.21 3.29
CA ILE A 106 3.59 12.80 3.17
C ILE A 106 4.42 13.94 2.59
N GLY A 107 5.27 14.54 3.42
CA GLY A 107 6.06 15.73 3.03
C GLY A 107 7.05 15.47 1.89
N GLU A 108 7.81 14.38 1.96
CA GLU A 108 8.89 14.07 1.02
C GLU A 108 8.99 12.56 0.74
N ILE A 109 9.38 12.21 -0.48
CA ILE A 109 9.77 10.86 -0.89
C ILE A 109 11.27 10.91 -1.20
N LEU A 110 12.08 10.29 -0.36
CA LEU A 110 13.54 10.28 -0.50
C LEU A 110 13.98 9.01 -1.23
N ILE A 111 14.75 9.18 -2.31
CA ILE A 111 15.25 8.06 -3.12
C ILE A 111 16.76 8.24 -3.33
N ASP A 112 17.55 7.25 -2.92
CA ASP A 112 19.02 7.26 -2.96
C ASP A 112 19.61 6.62 -4.22
N THR A 113 18.77 6.03 -5.08
CA THR A 113 19.18 5.41 -6.35
C THR A 113 18.72 6.24 -7.54
N ASP A 114 19.65 6.64 -8.42
CA ASP A 114 19.42 7.62 -9.48
C ASP A 114 18.32 7.21 -10.49
N ASP A 115 18.36 5.97 -10.99
CA ASP A 115 17.41 5.45 -11.98
C ASP A 115 16.00 5.33 -11.40
N ILE A 116 15.90 4.92 -10.14
CA ILE A 116 14.63 4.81 -9.41
C ILE A 116 14.05 6.20 -9.11
N TYR A 117 14.90 7.18 -8.78
CA TYR A 117 14.46 8.55 -8.61
C TYR A 117 13.86 9.10 -9.91
N ASP A 118 14.53 8.90 -11.05
CA ASP A 118 14.04 9.40 -12.34
C ASP A 118 12.71 8.74 -12.72
N GLN A 119 12.56 7.42 -12.48
CA GLN A 119 11.29 6.71 -12.69
C GLN A 119 10.16 7.26 -11.79
N ALA A 120 10.43 7.45 -10.49
CA ALA A 120 9.47 7.97 -9.53
C ALA A 120 9.05 9.41 -9.87
N GLN A 121 10.01 10.26 -10.25
CA GLN A 121 9.77 11.63 -10.66
C GLN A 121 8.86 11.68 -11.89
N GLN A 122 9.15 10.85 -12.91
CA GLN A 122 8.32 10.76 -14.11
C GLN A 122 6.91 10.29 -13.77
N PHE A 123 6.76 9.24 -12.96
CA PHE A 123 5.44 8.76 -12.54
C PHE A 123 4.64 9.85 -11.82
N MET A 124 5.26 10.56 -10.87
CA MET A 124 4.59 11.65 -10.16
C MET A 124 4.20 12.79 -11.10
N LEU A 125 5.04 13.17 -12.07
CA LEU A 125 4.70 14.20 -13.06
C LEU A 125 3.50 13.83 -13.93
N HIS A 126 3.25 12.55 -14.18
CA HIS A 126 2.12 12.10 -15.00
C HIS A 126 0.84 11.91 -14.19
N VAL A 127 0.95 11.43 -12.94
CA VAL A 127 -0.22 11.05 -12.11
C VAL A 127 -0.61 12.16 -11.13
N MET A 128 0.36 12.88 -10.56
CA MET A 128 0.16 13.95 -9.56
C MET A 128 1.19 15.08 -9.75
N PRO A 129 1.10 15.88 -10.83
CA PRO A 129 2.11 16.88 -11.19
C PRO A 129 2.45 17.84 -10.05
N ASP A 130 1.43 18.30 -9.31
CA ASP A 130 1.59 19.25 -8.21
C ASP A 130 2.38 18.69 -7.02
N LEU A 131 2.42 17.37 -6.88
CA LEU A 131 3.12 16.66 -5.80
C LEU A 131 4.48 16.11 -6.25
N ALA A 132 4.81 16.22 -7.54
CA ALA A 132 6.08 15.78 -8.10
C ALA A 132 7.31 16.43 -7.43
N PRO A 133 7.30 17.71 -6.97
CA PRO A 133 8.43 18.30 -6.25
C PRO A 133 8.75 17.64 -4.90
N ARG A 134 7.86 16.78 -4.37
CA ARG A 134 8.10 16.04 -3.12
C ARG A 134 9.04 14.85 -3.30
N VAL A 135 9.23 14.36 -4.52
CA VAL A 135 10.23 13.34 -4.81
C VAL A 135 11.60 14.01 -4.84
N LYS A 136 12.47 13.61 -3.91
CA LYS A 136 13.80 14.18 -3.76
C LYS A 136 14.85 13.09 -3.83
N ARG A 137 15.95 13.45 -4.49
CA ARG A 137 17.11 12.58 -4.59
C ARG A 137 17.95 12.72 -3.33
N TYR A 138 18.24 11.60 -2.69
CA TYR A 138 19.12 11.53 -1.54
C TYR A 138 20.57 11.34 -2.00
N LYS A 139 21.50 12.15 -1.48
CA LYS A 139 22.92 12.15 -1.87
C LYS A 139 23.87 12.34 -0.69
N ASP A 140 23.40 12.05 0.54
CA ASP A 140 24.26 12.16 1.71
C ASP A 140 25.17 10.93 1.83
N ASP A 141 26.30 11.08 2.52
CA ASP A 141 27.27 10.00 2.75
C ASP A 141 26.71 8.95 3.75
N ILE A 142 25.84 9.39 4.66
CA ILE A 142 25.19 8.48 5.61
C ILE A 142 24.06 7.73 4.90
N PRO A 143 23.98 6.39 4.98
CA PRO A 143 22.87 5.63 4.40
C PRO A 143 21.50 6.14 4.84
N LEU A 144 20.55 6.18 3.90
CA LEU A 144 19.24 6.83 4.09
C LEU A 144 18.53 6.34 5.36
N PHE A 145 18.38 5.03 5.53
CA PHE A 145 17.67 4.45 6.67
C PHE A 145 18.38 4.65 8.00
N SER A 146 19.72 4.63 7.99
CA SER A 146 20.54 4.95 9.16
C SER A 146 20.36 6.41 9.60
N ARG A 147 20.29 7.37 8.66
CA ARG A 147 20.03 8.78 8.99
C ARG A 147 18.70 8.98 9.71
N PHE A 148 17.66 8.24 9.30
CA PHE A 148 16.33 8.30 9.91
C PHE A 148 16.15 7.33 11.09
N GLN A 149 17.20 6.60 11.48
CA GLN A 149 17.19 5.66 12.62
C GLN A 149 16.10 4.57 12.52
N ILE A 150 15.77 4.15 11.29
CA ILE A 150 14.77 3.11 11.05
C ILE A 150 15.38 1.73 10.77
N GLU A 151 16.70 1.65 10.60
CA GLU A 151 17.42 0.39 10.33
C GLU A 151 17.08 -0.71 11.34
N HIS A 152 17.17 -0.38 12.63
CA HIS A 152 16.88 -1.34 13.69
C HIS A 152 15.42 -1.80 13.68
N GLN A 153 14.48 -0.91 13.34
CA GLN A 153 13.07 -1.29 13.23
C GLN A 153 12.83 -2.26 12.07
N ILE A 154 13.57 -2.10 10.96
CA ILE A 154 13.53 -3.03 9.83
C ILE A 154 14.12 -4.39 10.26
N GLU A 155 15.23 -4.41 11.00
CA GLU A 155 15.81 -5.64 11.53
C GLU A 155 14.82 -6.41 12.42
N THR A 156 14.05 -5.70 13.27
CA THR A 156 13.04 -6.36 14.13
C THR A 156 11.93 -7.05 13.35
N ALA A 157 11.67 -6.65 12.09
CA ALA A 157 10.72 -7.34 11.23
C ALA A 157 11.20 -8.76 10.84
N TYR A 158 12.49 -9.06 10.97
CA TYR A 158 13.03 -10.42 10.76
C TYR A 158 13.11 -11.23 12.05
N SER A 159 12.97 -10.60 13.21
CA SER A 159 13.04 -11.28 14.50
C SER A 159 11.82 -12.18 14.71
N ARG A 160 12.02 -13.38 15.27
CA ARG A 160 10.91 -14.24 15.70
C ARG A 160 10.10 -13.61 16.84
N MET A 161 10.78 -12.88 17.72
CA MET A 161 10.19 -12.22 18.90
C MET A 161 10.22 -10.70 18.72
N VAL A 162 9.14 -10.03 19.10
CA VAL A 162 9.00 -8.58 19.04
C VAL A 162 8.58 -8.07 20.40
N GLU A 163 9.36 -7.17 21.00
CA GLU A 163 9.05 -6.59 22.31
C GLU A 163 7.92 -5.57 22.23
N LEU A 164 7.04 -5.58 23.23
CA LEU A 164 5.94 -4.62 23.40
C LEU A 164 6.35 -3.49 24.36
N PRO A 165 5.77 -2.28 24.24
CA PRO A 165 6.12 -1.13 25.07
C PRO A 165 6.07 -1.38 26.58
N SER A 166 5.08 -2.14 27.07
CA SER A 166 4.93 -2.47 28.49
C SER A 166 5.78 -3.66 28.97
N GLY A 167 6.70 -4.14 28.13
CA GLY A 167 7.63 -5.23 28.43
C GLY A 167 7.13 -6.62 28.06
N GLY A 168 5.91 -6.73 27.52
CA GLY A 168 5.43 -7.97 26.89
C GLY A 168 6.17 -8.29 25.59
N ALA A 169 5.78 -9.36 24.91
CA ALA A 169 6.36 -9.73 23.63
C ALA A 169 5.37 -10.51 22.76
N LEU A 170 5.48 -10.33 21.45
CA LEU A 170 4.89 -11.20 20.44
C LEU A 170 5.90 -12.27 20.03
N VAL A 171 5.42 -13.49 19.81
CA VAL A 171 6.19 -14.56 19.17
C VAL A 171 5.47 -14.95 17.88
N ILE A 172 6.13 -14.80 16.74
CA ILE A 172 5.55 -15.02 15.41
C ILE A 172 6.17 -16.27 14.79
N ASP A 173 5.37 -17.30 14.57
CA ASP A 173 5.78 -18.57 13.99
C ASP A 173 5.08 -18.88 12.67
N HIS A 174 5.87 -19.32 11.69
CA HIS A 174 5.36 -19.73 10.39
C HIS A 174 5.14 -21.24 10.36
N THR A 175 3.97 -21.66 9.92
CA THR A 175 3.64 -23.07 9.64
C THR A 175 3.39 -23.28 8.15
N GLU A 176 3.04 -24.50 7.74
CA GLU A 176 2.73 -24.82 6.35
C GLU A 176 1.53 -24.04 5.79
N ALA A 177 0.50 -23.82 6.61
CA ALA A 177 -0.79 -23.28 6.15
C ALA A 177 -1.20 -21.96 6.84
N LEU A 178 -0.56 -21.60 7.95
CA LEU A 178 -0.91 -20.41 8.72
C LEU A 178 0.30 -19.78 9.42
N VAL A 179 0.12 -18.53 9.82
CA VAL A 179 1.04 -17.83 10.75
C VAL A 179 0.38 -17.81 12.13
N ALA A 180 1.09 -18.30 13.14
CA ALA A 180 0.67 -18.26 14.53
C ALA A 180 1.38 -17.11 15.25
N VAL A 181 0.63 -16.33 16.03
CA VAL A 181 1.15 -15.25 16.87
C VAL A 181 0.75 -15.53 18.31
N ASP A 182 1.73 -15.62 19.20
CA ASP A 182 1.54 -15.80 20.65
C ASP A 182 1.88 -14.50 21.40
N VAL A 183 1.06 -14.13 22.39
CA VAL A 183 1.19 -12.88 23.17
C VAL A 183 1.62 -13.18 24.61
N ASN A 184 2.79 -12.68 24.99
CA ASN A 184 3.34 -12.82 26.33
C ASN A 184 3.34 -11.47 27.06
N SER A 185 2.79 -11.38 28.28
CA SER A 185 2.82 -10.15 29.10
C SER A 185 4.16 -9.87 29.79
N ALA A 186 5.10 -10.82 29.70
CA ALA A 186 6.33 -10.89 30.50
C ALA A 186 6.08 -10.67 32.01
N ARG A 187 7.15 -10.70 32.81
CA ARG A 187 7.06 -10.56 34.29
C ARG A 187 6.74 -9.13 34.76
N SER A 188 5.79 -8.45 34.14
CA SER A 188 5.31 -7.13 34.58
C SER A 188 4.26 -7.24 35.70
N THR A 189 4.41 -8.22 36.59
CA THR A 189 3.48 -8.52 37.71
C THR A 189 3.84 -7.76 38.99
N ARG A 190 4.47 -6.58 38.89
CA ARG A 190 4.72 -5.73 40.07
C ARG A 190 3.45 -4.92 40.42
N GLY A 191 2.43 -5.63 40.90
CA GLY A 191 1.39 -5.05 41.76
C GLY A 191 0.12 -4.49 41.12
N SER A 192 -0.07 -4.60 39.79
CA SER A 192 -1.34 -4.27 39.13
C SER A 192 -2.25 -5.49 38.97
N ASP A 193 -3.54 -5.24 38.80
CA ASP A 193 -4.56 -6.25 38.51
C ASP A 193 -4.16 -7.10 37.29
N ILE A 194 -4.30 -8.43 37.41
CA ILE A 194 -3.89 -9.38 36.37
C ILE A 194 -4.74 -9.17 35.12
N GLU A 195 -6.04 -8.93 35.29
CA GLU A 195 -6.98 -8.66 34.19
C GLU A 195 -6.62 -7.37 33.46
N GLU A 196 -6.32 -6.29 34.19
CA GLU A 196 -5.91 -5.02 33.60
C GLU A 196 -4.60 -5.15 32.81
N THR A 197 -3.67 -5.94 33.34
CA THR A 197 -2.38 -6.21 32.67
C THR A 197 -2.57 -7.03 31.40
N ALA A 198 -3.44 -8.04 31.42
CA ALA A 198 -3.79 -8.85 30.25
C ALA A 198 -4.45 -7.99 29.17
N LEU A 199 -5.46 -7.18 29.55
CA LEU A 199 -6.14 -6.26 28.65
C LEU A 199 -5.18 -5.27 27.99
N ARG A 200 -4.33 -4.60 28.80
CA ARG A 200 -3.34 -3.66 28.26
C ARG A 200 -2.36 -4.34 27.29
N THR A 201 -1.86 -5.52 27.65
CA THR A 201 -0.93 -6.27 26.80
C THR A 201 -1.59 -6.67 25.49
N ASN A 202 -2.84 -7.15 25.51
CA ASN A 202 -3.57 -7.53 24.31
C ASN A 202 -3.84 -6.33 23.39
N LEU A 203 -4.10 -5.15 23.94
CA LEU A 203 -4.24 -3.92 23.14
C LEU A 203 -2.93 -3.52 22.45
N GLU A 204 -1.81 -3.53 23.17
CA GLU A 204 -0.48 -3.28 22.58
C GLU A 204 -0.14 -4.34 21.53
N ALA A 205 -0.44 -5.60 21.81
CA ALA A 205 -0.24 -6.71 20.90
C ALA A 205 -1.06 -6.56 19.62
N ALA A 206 -2.33 -6.15 19.70
CA ALA A 206 -3.18 -5.96 18.54
C ALA A 206 -2.63 -4.88 17.58
N GLU A 207 -2.15 -3.77 18.13
CA GLU A 207 -1.51 -2.71 17.33
C GLU A 207 -0.22 -3.21 16.67
N GLU A 208 0.64 -3.87 17.44
CA GLU A 208 1.95 -4.33 16.96
C GLU A 208 1.81 -5.49 15.96
N VAL A 209 0.84 -6.40 16.13
CA VAL A 209 0.52 -7.42 15.12
C VAL A 209 0.13 -6.75 13.81
N GLY A 210 -0.76 -5.76 13.85
CA GLY A 210 -1.14 -5.00 12.65
C GLY A 210 0.07 -4.38 11.94
N ARG A 211 1.04 -3.85 12.70
CA ARG A 211 2.30 -3.31 12.17
C ARG A 211 3.17 -4.40 11.55
N GLN A 212 3.41 -5.51 12.27
CA GLN A 212 4.26 -6.62 11.82
C GLN A 212 3.72 -7.32 10.57
N LEU A 213 2.40 -7.49 10.46
CA LEU A 213 1.79 -8.05 9.25
C LEU A 213 2.12 -7.23 8.01
N ARG A 214 2.16 -5.90 8.13
CA ARG A 214 2.54 -5.00 7.02
C ARG A 214 4.04 -5.03 6.75
N LEU A 215 4.88 -4.99 7.79
CA LEU A 215 6.34 -4.96 7.63
C LEU A 215 6.90 -6.26 7.04
N ARG A 216 6.27 -7.39 7.36
CA ARG A 216 6.67 -8.73 6.92
C ARG A 216 5.94 -9.20 5.66
N ASP A 217 5.02 -8.40 5.13
CA ASP A 217 4.13 -8.75 4.01
C ASP A 217 3.43 -10.11 4.23
N LEU A 218 2.88 -10.33 5.44
CA LEU A 218 2.23 -11.59 5.80
C LEU A 218 0.80 -11.65 5.27
N GLY A 219 0.52 -12.68 4.49
CA GLY A 219 -0.82 -13.00 3.98
C GLY A 219 -1.26 -14.41 4.34
N GLY A 220 -2.53 -14.73 4.08
CA GLY A 220 -3.13 -16.04 4.37
C GLY A 220 -3.84 -16.08 5.73
N LEU A 221 -3.93 -17.29 6.30
CA LEU A 221 -4.57 -17.48 7.61
C LEU A 221 -3.60 -17.06 8.72
N ILE A 222 -4.04 -16.13 9.56
CA ILE A 222 -3.29 -15.62 10.71
C ILE A 222 -4.10 -15.96 11.95
N VAL A 223 -3.48 -16.65 12.90
CA VAL A 223 -4.08 -17.02 14.19
C VAL A 223 -3.33 -16.27 15.28
N ILE A 224 -4.06 -15.52 16.10
CA ILE A 224 -3.50 -14.73 17.20
C ILE A 224 -4.04 -15.33 18.51
N ASP A 225 -3.12 -15.81 19.35
CA ASP A 225 -3.37 -16.34 20.68
C ASP A 225 -3.16 -15.20 21.69
N PHE A 226 -4.24 -14.49 22.00
CA PHE A 226 -4.24 -13.43 23.01
C PHE A 226 -4.26 -14.01 24.42
N ILE A 227 -3.82 -13.22 25.39
CA ILE A 227 -3.92 -13.60 26.81
C ILE A 227 -5.40 -13.68 27.20
N ASP A 228 -5.78 -14.69 27.98
CA ASP A 228 -7.14 -14.82 28.53
C ASP A 228 -7.55 -13.56 29.32
N MET A 229 -8.78 -13.10 29.10
CA MET A 229 -9.41 -11.93 29.75
C MET A 229 -10.81 -12.27 30.25
#